data_AF-A6DMA5-F1
#
_entry.id   AF-A6DMA5-F1
#
_cell.length_a   1.000
_cell.length_b   1.000
_cell.length_c   1.000
_cell.angle_alpha   90.00
_cell.angle_beta   90.00
_cell.angle_gamma   90.00
#
_symmetry.space_group_name_H-M   'P 1'
#
loop_
_entity.id
_entity.type
_entity.pdbx_description
1 polymer ?
#
loop_
_entity_poly.entity_id
_entity_poly.type
_entity_poly.pdbx_seq_one_letter_code
_entity_poly.pdbx_strand_id
1 'polypeptide(L)'
;MSNKANIQSFDALEQFALHLKKSREQINQAAGEMRNEITRRQKTIHEVLPQQVNKQILHWQEVIKKTQQSSGRRPSSEAKDIIQRAKDKLADLDKKKQVLQKWNKKLPALLDPHKGQITKFRSYTDLEILRASESLMQKLKTLDDYTQIKAKKQL
;
A
#
# COMPACT_ATOMS: atom_id res chain seq x y z
N MET A 1 53.20 -18.35 -7.01
CA MET A 1 52.72 -17.19 -6.23
C MET A 1 51.32 -17.48 -5.72
N SER A 2 51.13 -17.54 -4.40
CA SER A 2 49.83 -17.81 -3.79
C SER A 2 48.97 -16.54 -3.91
N ASN A 3 47.91 -16.58 -4.72
CA ASN A 3 46.88 -15.54 -4.75
C ASN A 3 46.26 -15.43 -3.35
N LYS A 4 46.83 -14.57 -2.49
CA LYS A 4 46.20 -14.17 -1.25
C LYS A 4 45.00 -13.33 -1.64
N ALA A 5 43.81 -13.71 -1.17
CA ALA A 5 42.65 -12.82 -1.24
C ALA A 5 43.06 -11.48 -0.61
N ASN A 6 42.93 -10.39 -1.36
CA ASN A 6 43.30 -9.07 -0.89
C ASN A 6 42.37 -8.71 0.29
N ILE A 7 42.87 -8.17 1.40
CA ILE A 7 42.05 -7.88 2.62
C ILE A 7 40.84 -7.00 2.28
N GLN A 8 40.99 -6.09 1.31
CA GLN A 8 39.91 -5.27 0.74
C GLN A 8 38.73 -6.07 0.16
N SER A 9 38.95 -7.33 -0.23
CA SER A 9 37.91 -8.23 -0.77
C SER A 9 37.03 -8.79 0.36
N PHE A 10 37.58 -9.00 1.55
CA PHE A 10 36.82 -9.43 2.73
C PHE A 10 35.92 -8.31 3.23
N ASP A 11 36.48 -7.10 3.37
CA ASP A 11 35.72 -5.92 3.76
C ASP A 11 34.60 -5.63 2.75
N ALA A 12 34.87 -5.73 1.44
CA ALA A 12 33.86 -5.53 0.41
C ALA A 12 32.71 -6.55 0.49
N LEU A 13 33.01 -7.82 0.78
CA LEU A 13 32.01 -8.86 0.95
C LEU A 13 31.19 -8.67 2.24
N GLU A 14 31.82 -8.27 3.34
CA GLU A 14 31.12 -7.94 4.58
C GLU A 14 30.18 -6.75 4.38
N GLN A 15 30.65 -5.68 3.74
CA GLN A 15 29.82 -4.53 3.39
C GLN A 15 28.67 -4.94 2.47
N PHE A 16 28.92 -5.82 1.49
CA PHE A 16 27.86 -6.35 0.63
C PHE A 16 26.79 -7.12 1.42
N ALA A 17 27.19 -7.98 2.37
CA ALA A 17 26.24 -8.69 3.24
C ALA A 17 25.41 -7.76 4.11
N LEU A 18 26.01 -6.68 4.64
CA LEU A 18 25.32 -5.63 5.39
C LEU A 18 24.35 -4.85 4.49
N HIS A 19 24.77 -4.50 3.28
CA HIS A 19 23.90 -3.85 2.29
C HIS A 19 22.70 -4.73 1.93
N LEU A 20 22.87 -6.04 1.76
CA LEU A 20 21.75 -6.96 1.52
C LEU A 20 20.72 -6.94 2.67
N LYS A 21 21.18 -6.92 3.94
CA LYS A 21 20.27 -6.80 5.10
C LYS A 21 19.51 -5.48 5.09
N LYS A 22 20.20 -4.37 4.87
CA LYS A 22 19.59 -3.04 4.80
C LYS A 22 18.60 -2.92 3.64
N SER A 23 18.95 -3.43 2.46
CA SER A 23 18.04 -3.45 1.31
C SER A 23 16.80 -4.28 1.57
N ARG A 24 16.92 -5.43 2.25
CA ARG A 24 15.76 -6.22 2.69
C ARG A 24 14.83 -5.40 3.59
N GLU A 25 15.37 -4.70 4.58
CA GLU A 25 14.57 -3.87 5.48
C GLU A 25 13.80 -2.79 4.73
N GLN A 26 14.48 -2.09 3.81
CA GLN A 26 13.86 -1.07 2.96
C GLN A 26 12.77 -1.65 2.04
N ILE A 27 13.03 -2.80 1.42
CA ILE A 27 12.04 -3.51 0.60
C ILE A 27 10.81 -3.88 1.43
N ASN A 28 11.02 -4.43 2.63
CA ASN A 28 9.93 -4.83 3.52
C ASN A 28 9.10 -3.63 3.97
N GLN A 29 9.75 -2.52 4.28
CA GLN A 29 9.08 -1.26 4.60
C GLN A 29 8.23 -0.78 3.43
N ALA A 30 8.81 -0.66 2.23
CA ALA A 30 8.09 -0.20 1.03
C ALA A 30 6.93 -1.13 0.67
N ALA A 31 7.12 -2.46 0.77
CA ALA A 31 6.06 -3.44 0.57
C ALA A 31 4.93 -3.30 1.60
N GLY A 32 5.26 -3.00 2.86
CA GLY A 32 4.30 -2.69 3.91
C GLY A 32 3.49 -1.43 3.62
N GLU A 33 4.16 -0.34 3.24
CA GLU A 33 3.53 0.92 2.86
C GLU A 33 2.57 0.75 1.67
N MET A 34 2.99 0.02 0.63
CA MET A 34 2.12 -0.29 -0.52
C MET A 34 0.88 -1.08 -0.10
N ARG A 35 1.04 -2.10 0.77
CA ARG A 35 -0.09 -2.90 1.27
C ARG A 35 -1.06 -2.05 2.10
N ASN A 36 -0.53 -1.17 2.93
CA ASN A 36 -1.34 -0.25 3.75
C ASN A 36 -2.12 0.72 2.87
N GLU A 37 -1.49 1.28 1.84
CA GLU A 37 -2.16 2.18 0.89
C GLU A 37 -3.27 1.47 0.11
N ILE A 38 -3.01 0.26 -0.39
CA ILE A 38 -4.02 -0.59 -1.04
C ILE A 38 -5.22 -0.79 -0.10
N THR A 39 -4.96 -1.17 1.15
CA THR A 39 -5.99 -1.43 2.16
C THR A 39 -6.79 -0.17 2.47
N ARG A 40 -6.10 0.96 2.63
CA ARG A 40 -6.72 2.28 2.87
C ARG A 40 -7.65 2.67 1.72
N ARG A 41 -7.20 2.54 0.48
CA ARG A 41 -8.01 2.88 -0.71
C ARG A 41 -9.22 1.96 -0.87
N GLN A 42 -9.06 0.66 -0.63
CA GLN A 42 -10.18 -0.28 -0.62
C GLN A 42 -11.21 0.10 0.44
N LYS A 43 -10.79 0.38 1.67
CA LYS A 43 -11.67 0.85 2.74
C LYS A 43 -12.40 2.14 2.35
N THR A 44 -11.68 3.11 1.77
CA THR A 44 -12.28 4.36 1.32
C THR A 44 -13.39 4.14 0.28
N ILE A 45 -13.15 3.28 -0.70
CA ILE A 45 -14.09 3.03 -1.81
C ILE A 45 -15.25 2.14 -1.38
N HIS A 46 -15.01 1.11 -0.56
CA HIS A 46 -16.03 0.16 -0.14
C HIS A 46 -16.90 0.65 1.03
N GLU A 47 -16.34 1.46 1.93
CA GLU A 47 -17.03 1.83 3.18
C GLU A 47 -17.25 3.35 3.27
N VAL A 48 -16.16 4.13 3.23
CA VAL A 48 -16.21 5.55 3.60
C VAL A 48 -17.02 6.38 2.59
N LEU A 49 -16.68 6.30 1.30
CA LEU A 49 -17.35 7.09 0.27
C LEU A 49 -18.83 6.69 0.10
N PRO A 50 -19.21 5.39 0.07
CA PRO A 50 -20.60 4.99 0.04
C PRO A 50 -21.42 5.52 1.23
N GLN A 51 -20.88 5.45 2.45
CA GLN A 51 -21.55 5.99 3.63
C GLN A 51 -21.73 7.52 3.54
N GLN A 52 -20.68 8.24 3.11
CA GLN A 52 -20.75 9.69 2.93
C GLN A 52 -21.78 10.10 1.87
N VAL A 53 -21.81 9.41 0.72
CA VAL A 53 -22.79 9.66 -0.35
C VAL A 53 -24.20 9.37 0.14
N ASN A 54 -24.44 8.23 0.80
CA ASN A 54 -25.76 7.90 1.33
C ASN A 54 -26.23 8.91 2.38
N LYS A 55 -25.36 9.37 3.27
CA LYS A 55 -25.68 10.41 4.26
C LYS A 55 -26.10 11.72 3.58
N GLN A 56 -25.41 12.11 2.51
CA GLN A 56 -25.76 13.32 1.75
C GLN A 56 -27.09 13.15 0.98
N ILE A 57 -27.36 11.97 0.42
CA ILE A 57 -28.63 11.67 -0.24
C ILE A 57 -29.79 11.83 0.75
N LEU A 58 -29.69 11.20 1.92
CA LEU A 58 -30.70 11.30 2.97
C LEU A 58 -30.91 12.75 3.43
N HIS A 59 -29.82 13.51 3.57
CA HIS A 59 -29.90 14.93 3.92
C HIS A 59 -30.70 15.75 2.90
N TRP A 60 -30.39 15.62 1.61
CA TRP A 60 -31.08 16.39 0.57
C TRP A 60 -32.53 15.93 0.34
N GLN A 61 -32.82 14.63 0.52
CA GLN A 61 -34.19 14.12 0.55
C GLN A 61 -35.00 14.74 1.71
N GLU A 62 -34.40 14.84 2.89
CA GLU A 62 -35.03 15.47 4.05
C GLU A 62 -35.24 16.98 3.84
N VAL A 63 -34.29 17.68 3.21
CA VAL A 63 -34.45 19.09 2.83
C VAL A 63 -35.67 19.27 1.92
N ILE A 64 -35.80 18.46 0.86
CA ILE A 64 -36.97 18.52 -0.04
C ILE A 64 -38.27 18.28 0.75
N LYS A 65 -38.29 17.24 1.57
CA LYS A 65 -39.47 16.87 2.37
C LYS A 65 -39.88 18.00 3.31
N LYS A 66 -38.95 18.57 4.06
CA LYS A 66 -39.20 19.69 4.98
C LYS A 66 -39.67 20.94 4.26
N THR A 67 -39.03 21.30 3.14
CA THR A 67 -39.43 22.46 2.35
C THR A 67 -40.83 22.27 1.74
N GLN A 68 -41.17 21.06 1.29
CA GLN A 68 -42.52 20.76 0.81
C GLN A 68 -43.56 20.87 1.92
N GLN A 69 -43.27 20.34 3.11
CA GLN A 69 -44.15 20.41 4.28
C GLN A 69 -44.37 21.86 4.78
N SER A 70 -43.34 22.70 4.76
CA SER A 70 -43.44 24.09 5.23
C SER A 70 -44.08 25.04 4.20
N SER A 71 -44.00 24.71 2.91
CA SER A 71 -44.46 25.60 1.82
C SER A 71 -45.97 25.55 1.51
N GLY A 72 -46.72 24.67 2.18
CA GLY A 72 -48.18 24.57 2.03
C GLY A 72 -48.64 24.21 0.60
N ARG A 73 -49.88 24.58 0.25
CA ARG A 73 -50.51 24.21 -1.05
C ARG A 73 -49.92 24.93 -2.26
N ARG A 74 -49.21 26.06 -2.05
CA ARG A 74 -48.61 26.88 -3.11
C ARG A 74 -47.19 27.33 -2.68
N PRO A 75 -46.14 26.64 -3.14
CA PRO A 75 -44.79 26.97 -2.72
C PRO A 75 -44.33 28.33 -3.23
N SER A 76 -43.65 29.09 -2.36
CA SER A 76 -42.98 30.35 -2.70
C SER A 76 -41.87 30.15 -3.73
N SER A 77 -41.44 31.22 -4.40
CA SER A 77 -40.31 31.16 -5.34
C SER A 77 -39.05 30.59 -4.67
N GLU A 78 -38.77 31.05 -3.45
CA GLU A 78 -37.63 30.58 -2.66
C GLU A 78 -37.72 29.08 -2.34
N ALA A 79 -38.91 28.58 -1.98
CA ALA A 79 -39.13 27.15 -1.73
C ALA A 79 -38.90 26.31 -3.01
N LYS A 80 -39.33 26.81 -4.17
CA LYS A 80 -39.07 26.16 -5.46
C LYS A 80 -37.58 26.11 -5.79
N ASP A 81 -36.85 27.19 -5.55
CA ASP A 81 -35.41 27.26 -5.80
C ASP A 81 -34.60 26.33 -4.87
N ILE A 82 -35.01 26.21 -3.60
CA ILE A 82 -34.42 25.25 -2.65
C ILE A 82 -34.66 23.81 -3.13
N ILE A 83 -35.90 23.48 -3.52
CA ILE A 83 -36.25 22.15 -4.02
C ILE A 83 -35.47 21.83 -5.29
N GLN A 84 -35.35 22.77 -6.22
CA GLN A 84 -34.62 22.56 -7.46
C GLN A 84 -33.13 22.29 -7.20
N ARG A 85 -32.48 23.13 -6.37
CA ARG A 85 -31.08 22.90 -5.97
C ARG A 85 -30.88 21.54 -5.31
N ALA A 86 -31.79 21.14 -4.42
CA ALA A 86 -31.73 19.85 -3.77
C ALA A 86 -31.86 18.68 -4.78
N LYS A 87 -32.74 18.80 -5.77
CA LYS A 87 -32.89 17.82 -6.86
C LYS A 87 -31.63 17.72 -7.71
N ASP A 88 -31.02 18.85 -8.07
CA ASP A 88 -29.77 18.87 -8.84
C ASP A 88 -28.64 18.18 -8.05
N LYS A 89 -28.55 18.45 -6.74
CA LYS A 89 -27.59 17.77 -5.85
C LYS A 89 -27.85 16.28 -5.73
N LEU A 90 -29.11 15.84 -5.67
CA LEU A 90 -29.44 14.41 -5.69
C LEU A 90 -29.01 13.74 -6.99
N ALA A 91 -29.25 14.37 -8.15
CA ALA A 91 -28.81 13.85 -9.43
C ALA A 91 -27.27 13.70 -9.51
N ASP A 92 -26.52 14.66 -8.96
CA ASP A 92 -25.05 14.57 -8.86
C ASP A 92 -24.60 13.43 -7.94
N LEU A 93 -25.30 13.23 -6.81
CA LEU A 93 -25.01 12.16 -5.87
C LEU A 93 -25.32 10.77 -6.44
N ASP A 94 -26.37 10.64 -7.23
CA ASP A 94 -26.68 9.40 -7.94
C ASP A 94 -25.61 9.05 -8.98
N LYS A 95 -25.11 10.05 -9.73
CA LYS A 95 -23.94 9.85 -10.62
C LYS A 95 -22.73 9.37 -9.84
N LYS A 96 -22.42 9.99 -8.68
CA LYS A 96 -21.32 9.55 -7.81
C LYS A 96 -21.52 8.12 -7.31
N LYS A 97 -22.74 7.76 -6.90
CA LYS A 97 -23.10 6.41 -6.45
C LYS A 97 -22.87 5.38 -7.56
N GLN A 98 -23.26 5.67 -8.80
CA GLN A 98 -23.00 4.79 -9.93
C GLN A 98 -21.51 4.61 -10.21
N VAL A 99 -20.71 5.69 -10.11
CA VAL A 99 -19.25 5.62 -10.24
C VAL A 99 -18.64 4.73 -9.14
N LEU A 100 -19.07 4.89 -7.88
CA LEU A 100 -18.62 4.04 -6.78
C LEU A 100 -18.99 2.57 -7.01
N GLN A 101 -20.20 2.28 -7.48
CA GLN A 101 -20.61 0.91 -7.82
C GLN A 101 -19.74 0.29 -8.92
N LYS A 102 -19.37 1.06 -9.95
CA LYS A 102 -18.45 0.60 -11.00
C LYS A 102 -17.08 0.29 -10.42
N TRP A 103 -16.55 1.17 -9.56
CA TRP A 103 -15.26 0.95 -8.91
C TRP A 103 -15.28 -0.21 -7.93
N ASN A 104 -16.34 -0.43 -7.16
CA ASN A 104 -16.47 -1.60 -6.29
C ASN A 104 -16.35 -2.92 -7.04
N LYS A 105 -16.84 -2.98 -8.29
CA LYS A 105 -16.71 -4.18 -9.13
C LYS A 105 -15.32 -4.30 -9.76
N LYS A 106 -14.74 -3.19 -10.23
CA LYS A 106 -13.48 -3.18 -10.98
C LYS A 106 -12.23 -3.27 -10.10
N LEU A 107 -12.28 -2.65 -8.92
CA LEU A 107 -11.12 -2.45 -8.05
C LEU A 107 -10.51 -3.77 -7.54
N PRO A 108 -11.27 -4.80 -7.11
CA PRO A 108 -10.69 -6.08 -6.70
C PRO A 108 -9.86 -6.72 -7.82
N ALA A 109 -10.44 -6.82 -9.03
CA ALA A 109 -9.77 -7.42 -10.18
C ALA A 109 -8.47 -6.71 -10.58
N LEU A 110 -8.38 -5.39 -10.37
CA LEU A 110 -7.15 -4.63 -10.60
C LEU A 110 -6.12 -4.81 -9.48
N LEU A 111 -6.55 -4.91 -8.22
CA LEU A 111 -5.65 -4.89 -7.06
C LEU A 111 -5.15 -6.27 -6.65
N ASP A 112 -5.95 -7.32 -6.82
CA ASP A 112 -5.61 -8.67 -6.33
C ASP A 112 -4.33 -9.24 -6.96
N PRO A 113 -4.07 -9.09 -8.27
CA PRO A 113 -2.79 -9.50 -8.85
C PRO A 113 -1.60 -8.80 -8.20
N HIS A 114 -1.70 -7.49 -7.95
CA HIS A 114 -0.63 -6.70 -7.35
C HIS A 114 -0.41 -7.04 -5.87
N LYS A 115 -1.48 -7.29 -5.10
CA LYS A 115 -1.36 -7.81 -3.73
C LYS A 115 -0.60 -9.14 -3.70
N GLY A 116 -0.91 -10.03 -4.65
CA GLY A 116 -0.19 -11.28 -4.83
C GLY A 116 1.28 -11.07 -5.14
N GLN A 117 1.61 -10.17 -6.06
CA GLN A 117 2.99 -9.81 -6.41
C GLN A 117 3.76 -9.21 -5.23
N ILE A 118 3.18 -8.26 -4.49
CA ILE A 118 3.79 -7.65 -3.30
C ILE A 118 4.07 -8.72 -2.23
N THR A 119 3.12 -9.64 -2.03
CA THR A 119 3.28 -10.74 -1.06
C THR A 119 4.41 -11.68 -1.47
N LYS A 120 4.43 -12.12 -2.74
CA LYS A 120 5.50 -12.98 -3.29
C LYS A 120 6.86 -12.30 -3.20
N PHE A 121 6.95 -11.03 -3.59
CA PHE A 121 8.20 -10.26 -3.56
C PHE A 121 8.73 -10.11 -2.13
N ARG A 122 7.86 -9.83 -1.17
CA ARG A 122 8.22 -9.80 0.24
C ARG A 122 8.70 -11.17 0.73
N SER A 123 7.97 -12.24 0.45
CA SER A 123 8.36 -13.60 0.86
C SER A 123 9.73 -14.02 0.26
N TYR A 124 9.97 -13.68 -1.01
CA TYR A 124 11.27 -13.89 -1.65
C TYR A 124 12.37 -13.11 -0.93
N THR A 125 12.15 -11.83 -0.65
CA THR A 125 13.12 -10.96 0.03
C THR A 125 13.41 -11.45 1.45
N ASP A 126 12.38 -11.87 2.19
CA ASP A 126 12.51 -12.36 3.56
C ASP A 126 13.28 -13.67 3.66
N LEU A 127 13.16 -14.55 2.66
CA LEU A 127 13.82 -15.85 2.66
C LEU A 127 15.18 -15.82 1.95
N GLU A 128 15.21 -15.38 0.70
CA GLU A 128 16.36 -15.57 -0.18
C GLU A 128 17.45 -14.53 0.07
N ILE A 129 17.10 -13.26 0.30
CA ILE A 129 18.11 -12.23 0.63
C ILE A 129 18.70 -12.48 2.02
N LEU A 130 17.88 -12.93 2.97
CA LEU A 130 18.37 -13.32 4.30
C LEU A 130 19.34 -14.49 4.21
N ARG A 131 18.94 -15.60 3.56
CA ARG A 131 19.80 -16.77 3.35
C ARG A 131 21.09 -16.43 2.62
N ALA A 132 21.02 -15.57 1.59
CA ALA A 132 22.20 -15.14 0.85
C ALA A 132 23.16 -14.35 1.75
N SER A 133 22.65 -13.41 2.54
CA SER A 133 23.45 -12.63 3.49
C SER A 133 24.09 -13.52 4.56
N GLU A 134 23.33 -14.44 5.16
CA GLU A 134 23.83 -15.38 6.17
C GLU A 134 24.89 -16.33 5.61
N SER A 135 24.65 -16.90 4.42
CA SER A 135 25.61 -17.77 3.75
C SER A 135 26.90 -17.03 3.42
N LEU A 136 26.82 -15.77 3.00
CA LEU A 136 28.00 -14.94 2.71
C LEU A 136 28.82 -14.70 3.98
N MET A 137 28.15 -14.33 5.08
CA MET A 137 28.80 -14.12 6.39
C MET A 137 29.46 -15.39 6.93
N GLN A 138 28.80 -16.54 6.78
CA GLN A 138 29.36 -17.82 7.20
C GLN A 138 30.61 -18.18 6.39
N LYS A 139 30.57 -18.00 5.06
CA LYS A 139 31.73 -18.24 4.19
C LYS A 139 32.87 -17.28 4.48
N LEU A 140 32.58 -16.00 4.79
CA LEU A 140 33.59 -15.04 5.22
C LEU A 140 34.29 -15.48 6.49
N LYS A 141 33.52 -15.90 7.51
CA LYS A 141 34.08 -16.43 8.76
C LYS A 141 35.01 -17.61 8.52
N THR A 142 34.57 -18.58 7.72
CA THR A 142 35.41 -19.75 7.37
C THR A 142 36.69 -19.34 6.65
N LEU A 143 36.62 -18.39 5.72
CA LEU A 143 37.80 -17.89 5.00
C LEU A 143 38.76 -17.15 5.93
N ASP A 144 38.26 -16.34 6.87
CA ASP A 144 39.07 -15.67 7.89
C ASP A 144 39.80 -16.71 8.76
N ASP A 145 39.08 -17.71 9.28
CA ASP A 145 39.64 -18.81 10.07
C ASP A 145 40.80 -19.53 9.32
N TYR A 146 40.62 -19.81 8.02
CA TYR A 146 41.67 -20.42 7.19
C TYR A 146 42.89 -19.51 6.99
N THR A 147 42.68 -18.20 6.81
CA THR A 147 43.81 -17.26 6.66
C THR A 147 44.61 -17.12 7.95
N GLN A 148 43.95 -17.13 9.12
CA GLN A 148 44.62 -17.07 10.42
C GLN A 148 45.41 -18.34 10.75
N ILE A 149 44.87 -19.52 10.40
CA ILE A 149 45.59 -20.81 10.56
C ILE A 149 46.86 -20.85 9.70
N LYS A 150 46.79 -20.33 8.47
CA LYS A 150 47.95 -20.30 7.55
C LYS A 150 49.02 -19.32 8.00
N ALA A 151 48.64 -18.18 8.58
CA ALA A 151 49.56 -17.22 9.18
C ALA A 151 50.28 -17.78 10.41
N LYS A 152 49.57 -18.52 11.29
CA LYS A 152 50.17 -19.18 12.46
C LYS A 152 51.14 -20.32 12.12
N LYS A 153 50.97 -21.02 10.99
CA LYS A 153 51.89 -22.08 10.54
C LYS A 153 53.19 -21.55 9.88
N GLN A 154 53.30 -20.24 9.64
CA GLN A 154 54.49 -19.61 9.06
C GLN A 154 55.36 -18.89 10.11
N LEU A 155 54.94 -18.91 11.37
CA LEU A 155 55.72 -18.52 12.55
C LEU A 155 56.26 -19.78 13.24
#